data_AF-A0A542XD50-F1
#
_entry.id   AF-A0A542XD50-F1
#
_cell.length_a   1.000
_cell.length_b   1.000
_cell.length_c   1.000
_cell.angle_alpha   90.00
_cell.angle_beta   90.00
_cell.angle_gamma   90.00
#
_symmetry.space_group_name_H-M   'P 1'
#
loop_
_entity.id
_entity.type
_entity.pdbx_description
1 polymer ?
#
loop_
_entity_poly.entity_id
_entity_poly.type
_entity_poly.pdbx_seq_one_letter_code
_entity_poly.pdbx_strand_id
1 'polypeptide(L)'
;MPRPLSALGDRVSVATVTEADLGPYRDAVEASRERLARWNPVDPSDLERHLRNQTLGHRTFVIHARDPEGAHGIVGKVNISNVVRGRFQNGTMGYDAYDPYAGRGLFAEGLRLVCELAFAPEPHGMGLHRLEANVQPGNVASAGVLRAVGFRREGRIPEMLWLADSTGDHAWRDHDMHAVTAQEWRGQAYPPHRPARVVTLVNGLPGSGKTTLARRLAAELSVPLLSKDTLKEALGDQLEPADLQRLGGRSSRLGAGCHAALWRLLADSPVGGVVESWFAPPARPYVLDGLADAGLDPARVLQVWCDVPVELARERFEGREQAGARHAVHGPQAGLEDMWAELAEQNHPLDLPATVRVDTSREVDPRTLVAVALHARATSG
;
A
#
# COMPACT_ATOMS: atom_id res chain seq x y z
N MET A 1 28.39 -10.05 -31.90
CA MET A 1 28.09 -9.62 -30.51
C MET A 1 27.99 -8.11 -30.46
N PRO A 2 27.13 -7.53 -29.62
CA PRO A 2 27.06 -6.07 -29.44
C PRO A 2 28.41 -5.54 -28.91
N ARG A 3 28.71 -4.27 -29.21
CA ARG A 3 29.93 -3.62 -28.71
C ARG A 3 29.97 -3.66 -27.18
N PRO A 4 31.09 -4.05 -26.55
CA PRO A 4 31.23 -3.98 -25.10
C PRO A 4 30.97 -2.59 -24.56
N LEU A 5 30.31 -2.51 -23.41
CA LEU A 5 30.05 -1.26 -22.69
C LEU A 5 30.70 -1.35 -21.32
N SER A 6 31.27 -0.23 -20.87
CA SER A 6 31.87 -0.13 -19.54
C SER A 6 31.82 1.29 -19.00
N ALA A 7 31.88 1.41 -17.68
CA ALA A 7 31.91 2.67 -16.96
C ALA A 7 32.71 2.49 -15.67
N LEU A 8 33.33 3.58 -15.20
CA LEU A 8 34.16 3.60 -13.99
C LEU A 8 33.51 4.52 -12.95
N GLY A 9 33.34 4.00 -11.74
CA GLY A 9 32.97 4.77 -10.55
C GLY A 9 34.13 4.89 -9.57
N ASP A 10 33.84 5.40 -8.40
CA ASP A 10 34.83 5.66 -7.35
C ASP A 10 35.32 4.37 -6.72
N ARG A 11 34.38 3.46 -6.39
CA ARG A 11 34.64 2.19 -5.70
C ARG A 11 34.37 0.97 -6.56
N VAL A 12 33.65 1.13 -7.66
CA VAL A 12 33.30 0.03 -8.56
C VAL A 12 33.59 0.36 -10.02
N SER A 13 33.80 -0.66 -10.83
CA SER A 13 33.73 -0.57 -12.30
C SER A 13 32.63 -1.47 -12.81
N VAL A 14 31.98 -1.06 -13.89
CA VAL A 14 30.93 -1.83 -14.57
C VAL A 14 31.39 -2.15 -15.97
N ALA A 15 31.21 -3.39 -16.40
CA ALA A 15 31.45 -3.81 -17.76
C ALA A 15 30.42 -4.85 -18.20
N THR A 16 30.21 -5.00 -19.50
CA THR A 16 29.47 -6.16 -20.01
C THR A 16 30.24 -7.45 -19.81
N VAL A 17 29.49 -8.51 -19.49
CA VAL A 17 30.01 -9.83 -19.15
C VAL A 17 31.00 -10.38 -20.18
N THR A 18 32.02 -11.07 -19.68
CA THR A 18 33.08 -11.76 -20.42
C THR A 18 33.33 -13.16 -19.83
N GLU A 19 34.14 -13.97 -20.51
CA GLU A 19 34.55 -15.30 -19.99
C GLU A 19 35.33 -15.21 -18.67
N ALA A 20 36.07 -14.12 -18.44
CA ALA A 20 36.85 -13.92 -17.22
C ALA A 20 35.96 -13.80 -15.97
N ASP A 21 34.68 -13.46 -16.14
CA ASP A 21 33.75 -13.27 -15.03
C ASP A 21 33.16 -14.60 -14.52
N LEU A 22 33.24 -15.68 -15.31
CA LEU A 22 32.56 -16.95 -15.01
C LEU A 22 33.05 -17.59 -13.71
N GLY A 23 34.38 -17.63 -13.50
CA GLY A 23 34.98 -18.19 -12.30
C GLY A 23 34.57 -17.42 -11.04
N PRO A 24 34.91 -16.11 -10.96
CA PRO A 24 34.54 -15.28 -9.83
C PRO A 24 33.03 -15.20 -9.59
N TYR A 25 32.20 -15.26 -10.63
CA TYR A 25 30.74 -15.25 -10.48
C TYR A 25 30.22 -16.46 -9.72
N ARG A 26 30.73 -17.66 -10.02
CA ARG A 26 30.34 -18.87 -9.28
C ARG A 26 30.63 -18.71 -7.78
N ASP A 27 31.82 -18.22 -7.47
CA ASP A 27 32.26 -18.01 -6.09
C ASP A 27 31.37 -16.96 -5.38
N ALA A 28 30.99 -15.88 -6.09
CA ALA A 28 30.10 -14.84 -5.59
C ALA A 28 28.68 -15.36 -5.29
N VAL A 29 28.12 -16.16 -6.20
CA VAL A 29 26.78 -16.76 -6.03
C VAL A 29 26.79 -17.76 -4.87
N GLU A 30 27.83 -18.59 -4.78
CA GLU A 30 27.94 -19.59 -3.71
C GLU A 30 28.08 -18.92 -2.34
N ALA A 31 28.95 -17.90 -2.22
CA ALA A 31 29.12 -17.12 -0.99
C ALA A 31 27.83 -16.40 -0.56
N SER A 32 26.93 -16.13 -1.51
CA SER A 32 25.66 -15.41 -1.28
C SER A 32 24.43 -16.33 -1.22
N ARG A 33 24.60 -17.66 -1.29
CA ARG A 33 23.53 -18.64 -1.48
C ARG A 33 22.35 -18.43 -0.53
N GLU A 34 22.62 -18.33 0.77
CA GLU A 34 21.58 -18.20 1.79
C GLU A 34 20.75 -16.92 1.64
N ARG A 35 21.38 -15.82 1.22
CA ARG A 35 20.70 -14.53 1.04
C ARG A 35 19.90 -14.52 -0.27
N LEU A 36 20.46 -15.07 -1.34
CA LEU A 36 19.81 -15.13 -2.65
C LEU A 36 18.59 -16.06 -2.63
N ALA A 37 18.71 -17.24 -2.02
CA ALA A 37 17.66 -18.26 -1.95
C ALA A 37 16.35 -17.77 -1.31
N ARG A 38 16.36 -16.65 -0.59
CA ARG A 38 15.15 -16.03 -0.03
C ARG A 38 14.22 -15.44 -1.10
N TRP A 39 14.78 -15.05 -2.25
CA TRP A 39 14.06 -14.28 -3.26
C TRP A 39 14.23 -14.80 -4.69
N ASN A 40 15.27 -15.60 -4.95
CA ASN A 40 15.62 -16.03 -6.31
C ASN A 40 16.29 -17.42 -6.29
N PRO A 41 16.15 -18.25 -7.34
CA PRO A 41 16.91 -19.48 -7.46
C PRO A 41 18.42 -19.21 -7.45
N VAL A 42 19.17 -20.07 -6.76
CA VAL A 42 20.62 -19.97 -6.69
C VAL A 42 21.23 -20.84 -7.80
N ASP A 43 21.70 -20.18 -8.85
CA ASP A 43 22.35 -20.84 -10.00
C ASP A 43 23.74 -20.24 -10.27
N PRO A 44 24.81 -20.87 -9.76
CA PRO A 44 26.19 -20.44 -10.02
C PRO A 44 26.59 -20.52 -11.51
N SER A 45 25.87 -21.28 -12.33
CA SER A 45 26.20 -21.48 -13.76
C SER A 45 25.46 -20.55 -14.71
N ASP A 46 24.47 -19.80 -14.22
CA ASP A 46 23.60 -18.94 -15.05
C ASP A 46 24.36 -17.90 -15.89
N LEU A 47 25.52 -17.42 -15.42
CA LEU A 47 26.27 -16.40 -16.15
C LEU A 47 26.76 -16.90 -17.52
N GLU A 48 27.02 -18.21 -17.68
CA GLU A 48 27.41 -18.78 -18.97
C GLU A 48 26.30 -18.63 -20.02
N ARG A 49 25.05 -18.83 -19.59
CA ARG A 49 23.87 -18.64 -20.44
C ARG A 49 23.74 -17.17 -20.83
N HIS A 50 23.93 -16.26 -19.87
CA HIS A 50 23.90 -14.83 -20.14
C HIS A 50 25.00 -14.38 -21.10
N LEU A 51 26.23 -14.88 -20.94
CA LEU A 51 27.34 -14.60 -21.84
C LEU A 51 27.04 -15.01 -23.29
N ARG A 52 26.42 -16.18 -23.49
CA ARG A 52 26.02 -16.65 -24.82
C ARG A 52 24.87 -15.83 -25.43
N ASN A 53 23.98 -15.28 -24.61
CA ASN A 53 22.76 -14.60 -25.05
C ASN A 53 22.94 -13.09 -25.33
N GLN A 54 24.16 -12.56 -25.33
CA GLN A 54 24.39 -11.12 -25.53
C GLN A 54 23.93 -10.64 -26.91
N THR A 55 22.95 -9.73 -26.93
CA THR A 55 22.40 -9.09 -28.13
C THR A 55 22.14 -7.60 -27.86
N LEU A 56 21.68 -6.84 -28.86
CA LEU A 56 21.18 -5.48 -28.61
C LEU A 56 19.95 -5.47 -27.68
N GLY A 57 19.21 -6.59 -27.60
CA GLY A 57 18.03 -6.72 -26.74
C GLY A 57 18.24 -7.44 -25.42
N HIS A 58 19.46 -7.95 -25.17
CA HIS A 58 19.85 -8.63 -23.95
C HIS A 58 21.30 -8.28 -23.62
N ARG A 59 21.51 -7.48 -22.57
CA ARG A 59 22.83 -7.08 -22.09
C ARG A 59 22.99 -7.47 -20.63
N THR A 60 24.10 -8.11 -20.30
CA THR A 60 24.45 -8.45 -18.92
C THR A 60 25.69 -7.67 -18.51
N PHE A 61 25.60 -6.98 -17.39
CA PHE A 61 26.65 -6.20 -16.79
C PHE A 61 27.10 -6.86 -15.49
N VAL A 62 28.41 -6.85 -15.26
CA VAL A 62 29.04 -7.27 -14.01
C VAL A 62 29.61 -6.02 -13.34
N ILE A 63 29.31 -5.87 -12.05
CA ILE A 63 29.82 -4.79 -11.21
C ILE A 63 31.01 -5.38 -10.43
N HIS A 64 32.20 -4.83 -10.65
CA HIS A 64 33.43 -5.24 -9.98
C HIS A 64 33.81 -4.22 -8.92
N ALA A 65 34.25 -4.69 -7.75
CA ALA A 65 34.91 -3.85 -6.77
C ALA A 65 36.28 -3.43 -7.30
N ARG A 66 36.64 -2.15 -7.12
CA ARG A 66 37.98 -1.65 -7.45
C ARG A 66 39.03 -2.07 -6.42
N ASP A 67 38.59 -2.29 -5.18
CA ASP A 67 39.38 -2.88 -4.10
C ASP A 67 38.68 -4.18 -3.66
N PRO A 68 39.05 -5.33 -4.26
CA PRO A 68 38.34 -6.58 -4.04
C PRO A 68 38.65 -7.17 -2.66
N GLU A 69 37.60 -7.45 -1.91
CA GLU A 69 37.61 -8.28 -0.70
C GLU A 69 37.16 -9.71 -1.02
N GLY A 70 37.75 -10.69 -0.35
CA GLY A 70 37.37 -12.10 -0.49
C GLY A 70 37.85 -12.72 -1.82
N ALA A 71 37.11 -13.72 -2.29
CA ALA A 71 37.60 -14.61 -3.36
C ALA A 71 37.28 -14.14 -4.79
N HIS A 72 36.30 -13.24 -5.00
CA HIS A 72 35.74 -13.00 -6.34
C HIS A 72 35.74 -11.56 -6.85
N GLY A 73 35.74 -10.54 -5.98
CA GLY A 73 35.69 -9.13 -6.45
C GLY A 73 34.38 -8.69 -7.13
N ILE A 74 33.41 -9.57 -7.37
CA ILE A 74 32.13 -9.24 -7.98
C ILE A 74 31.14 -8.72 -6.93
N VAL A 75 30.71 -7.46 -7.09
CA VAL A 75 29.72 -6.77 -6.26
C VAL A 75 28.29 -7.14 -6.65
N GLY A 76 28.03 -7.37 -7.95
CA GLY A 76 26.70 -7.72 -8.43
C GLY A 76 26.64 -7.97 -9.93
N LYS A 77 25.51 -8.54 -10.36
CA LYS A 77 25.13 -8.78 -11.76
C LYS A 77 23.87 -7.97 -12.07
N VAL A 78 23.82 -7.36 -13.24
CA VAL A 78 22.62 -6.68 -13.75
C VAL A 78 22.33 -7.14 -15.18
N ASN A 79 21.14 -7.71 -15.39
CA ASN A 79 20.64 -8.11 -16.68
C ASN A 79 19.63 -7.08 -17.17
N ILE A 80 19.84 -6.50 -18.36
CA ILE A 80 18.83 -5.72 -19.08
C ILE A 80 18.37 -6.57 -20.27
N SER A 81 17.13 -7.03 -20.21
CA SER A 81 16.48 -7.87 -21.23
C SER A 81 15.15 -7.24 -21.66
N ASN A 82 14.39 -7.96 -22.50
CA ASN A 82 13.08 -7.52 -23.00
C ASN A 82 13.11 -6.09 -23.57
N VAL A 83 14.19 -5.75 -24.28
CA VAL A 83 14.34 -4.43 -24.87
C VAL A 83 13.39 -4.28 -26.06
N VAL A 84 12.48 -3.32 -25.99
CA VAL A 84 11.62 -2.94 -27.12
C VAL A 84 12.04 -1.57 -27.65
N ARG A 85 12.35 -1.52 -28.94
CA ARG A 85 12.77 -0.30 -29.65
C ARG A 85 11.58 0.48 -30.21
N GLY A 86 11.86 1.50 -31.03
CA GLY A 86 10.83 2.27 -31.73
C GLY A 86 10.20 3.32 -30.82
N ARG A 87 8.89 3.25 -30.61
CA ARG A 87 8.16 4.24 -29.79
C ARG A 87 8.22 3.96 -28.28
N PHE A 88 8.63 2.76 -27.87
CA PHE A 88 8.69 2.41 -26.45
C PHE A 88 10.08 2.68 -25.85
N GLN A 89 11.15 2.25 -26.55
CA GLN A 89 12.55 2.39 -26.11
C GLN A 89 12.75 1.97 -24.64
N ASN A 90 12.21 0.81 -24.26
CA ASN A 90 12.26 0.30 -22.89
C ASN A 90 13.21 -0.90 -22.76
N GLY A 91 13.56 -1.24 -21.52
CA GLY A 91 14.14 -2.53 -21.15
C GLY A 91 13.74 -2.92 -19.73
N THR A 92 13.68 -4.22 -19.46
CA THR A 92 13.42 -4.76 -18.13
C THR A 92 14.72 -5.24 -17.50
N MET A 93 14.89 -4.97 -16.22
CA MET A 93 16.09 -5.21 -15.47
C MET A 93 15.86 -6.23 -14.35
N GLY A 94 16.75 -7.23 -14.27
CA GLY A 94 16.89 -8.12 -13.12
C GLY A 94 18.32 -8.00 -12.57
N TYR A 95 18.49 -8.13 -11.26
CA TYR A 95 19.81 -7.95 -10.65
C TYR A 95 19.98 -8.73 -9.36
N ASP A 96 21.22 -9.04 -9.05
CA ASP A 96 21.66 -9.67 -7.82
C ASP A 96 22.88 -8.91 -7.29
N ALA A 97 22.90 -8.66 -5.97
CA ALA A 97 24.09 -8.19 -5.26
C ALA A 97 24.72 -9.38 -4.52
N TYR A 98 26.05 -9.39 -4.38
CA TYR A 98 26.78 -10.49 -3.78
C TYR A 98 27.53 -10.07 -2.51
N ASP A 99 27.62 -11.00 -1.57
CA ASP A 99 28.43 -10.87 -0.36
C ASP A 99 29.92 -10.97 -0.72
N PRO A 100 30.83 -10.30 0.00
CA PRO A 100 30.61 -9.51 1.22
C PRO A 100 30.16 -8.06 0.95
N TYR A 101 29.93 -7.66 -0.31
CA TYR A 101 29.69 -6.26 -0.71
C TYR A 101 28.25 -5.79 -0.49
N ALA A 102 27.30 -6.71 -0.39
CA ALA A 102 25.90 -6.41 -0.17
C ALA A 102 25.71 -5.51 1.08
N GLY A 103 24.84 -4.51 0.99
CA GLY A 103 24.56 -3.57 2.07
C GLY A 103 25.60 -2.45 2.28
N ARG A 104 26.73 -2.44 1.55
CA ARG A 104 27.80 -1.42 1.71
C ARG A 104 27.71 -0.24 0.72
N GLY A 105 26.64 -0.20 -0.07
CA GLY A 105 26.38 0.85 -1.07
C GLY A 105 27.15 0.72 -2.39
N LEU A 106 28.08 -0.25 -2.54
CA LEU A 106 28.82 -0.48 -3.78
C LEU A 106 27.89 -0.92 -4.93
N PHE A 107 26.93 -1.80 -4.63
CA PHE A 107 25.96 -2.24 -5.64
C PHE A 107 25.11 -1.08 -6.15
N ALA A 108 24.66 -0.17 -5.26
CA ALA A 108 23.88 0.99 -5.67
C ALA A 108 24.69 1.97 -6.55
N GLU A 109 26.00 2.12 -6.29
CA GLU A 109 26.91 2.87 -7.14
C GLU A 109 27.04 2.22 -8.53
N GLY A 110 27.27 0.91 -8.59
CA GLY A 110 27.36 0.18 -9.85
C GLY A 110 26.06 0.18 -10.64
N LEU A 111 24.91 0.06 -9.96
CA LEU A 111 23.59 0.14 -10.60
C LEU A 111 23.37 1.51 -11.26
N ARG A 112 23.86 2.61 -10.66
CA ARG A 112 23.82 3.93 -11.30
C ARG A 112 24.62 3.94 -12.61
N LEU A 113 25.82 3.38 -12.61
CA LEU A 113 26.63 3.29 -13.84
C LEU A 113 25.94 2.44 -14.92
N VAL A 114 25.28 1.34 -14.54
CA VAL A 114 24.49 0.53 -15.48
C VAL A 114 23.33 1.34 -16.08
N CYS A 115 22.58 2.07 -15.26
CA CYS A 115 21.51 2.94 -15.74
C CYS A 115 22.05 4.06 -16.65
N GLU A 116 23.19 4.67 -16.32
CA GLU A 116 23.86 5.64 -17.21
C GLU A 116 24.18 5.03 -18.58
N LEU A 117 24.74 3.81 -18.61
CA LEU A 117 25.00 3.09 -19.85
C LEU A 117 23.71 2.72 -20.60
N ALA A 118 22.62 2.41 -19.88
CA ALA A 118 21.35 2.08 -20.50
C ALA A 118 20.71 3.29 -21.22
N PHE A 119 20.77 4.47 -20.59
CA PHE A 119 20.18 5.69 -21.14
C PHE A 119 21.10 6.44 -22.12
N ALA A 120 22.43 6.28 -22.00
CA ALA A 120 23.38 6.93 -22.89
C ALA A 120 23.12 6.54 -24.36
N PRO A 121 23.19 7.50 -25.31
CA PRO A 121 22.92 7.24 -26.71
C PRO A 121 23.92 6.24 -27.30
N GLU A 122 23.47 5.44 -28.27
CA GLU A 122 24.37 4.61 -29.06
C GLU A 122 25.39 5.50 -29.81
N PRO A 123 26.65 5.04 -29.99
CA PRO A 123 27.19 3.74 -29.59
C PRO A 123 27.78 3.69 -28.17
N HIS A 124 27.60 4.74 -27.36
CA HIS A 124 28.20 4.87 -26.02
C HIS A 124 27.37 4.21 -24.91
N GLY A 125 26.11 3.89 -25.21
CA GLY A 125 25.20 3.18 -24.33
C GLY A 125 24.18 2.36 -25.12
N MET A 126 23.03 2.09 -24.49
CA MET A 126 21.93 1.35 -25.11
C MET A 126 20.87 2.26 -25.74
N GLY A 127 20.88 3.57 -25.50
CA GLY A 127 19.92 4.52 -26.07
C GLY A 127 18.47 4.25 -25.68
N LEU A 128 18.23 3.71 -24.49
CA LEU A 128 16.88 3.50 -23.97
C LEU A 128 16.29 4.81 -23.44
N HIS A 129 14.97 4.90 -23.45
CA HIS A 129 14.21 5.93 -22.77
C HIS A 129 13.77 5.46 -21.37
N ARG A 130 13.56 4.16 -21.16
CA ARG A 130 12.95 3.64 -19.94
C ARG A 130 13.59 2.34 -19.47
N LEU A 131 13.76 2.22 -18.15
CA LEU A 131 14.11 0.97 -17.48
C LEU A 131 13.04 0.58 -16.47
N GLU A 132 12.75 -0.70 -16.41
CA GLU A 132 11.81 -1.31 -15.47
C GLU A 132 12.52 -2.33 -14.59
N ALA A 133 12.13 -2.47 -13.33
CA ALA A 133 12.59 -3.50 -12.42
C ALA A 133 11.44 -3.96 -11.52
N ASN A 134 11.28 -5.26 -11.38
CA ASN A 134 10.17 -5.87 -10.65
C ASN A 134 10.69 -6.55 -9.38
N VAL A 135 10.07 -6.28 -8.23
CA VAL A 135 10.56 -6.73 -6.92
C VAL A 135 9.44 -7.36 -6.12
N GLN A 136 9.65 -8.56 -5.56
CA GLN A 136 8.66 -9.22 -4.69
C GLN A 136 8.24 -8.31 -3.51
N PRO A 137 6.93 -8.22 -3.18
CA PRO A 137 6.47 -7.56 -1.96
C PRO A 137 7.18 -8.16 -0.73
N GLY A 138 7.76 -7.31 0.11
CA GLY A 138 8.53 -7.72 1.28
C GLY A 138 10.06 -7.72 1.09
N ASN A 139 10.56 -7.66 -0.15
CA ASN A 139 12.00 -7.46 -0.40
C ASN A 139 12.38 -5.97 -0.26
N VAL A 140 12.34 -5.48 0.99
CA VAL A 140 12.53 -4.08 1.35
C VAL A 140 13.90 -3.56 0.93
N ALA A 141 14.93 -4.41 0.97
CA ALA A 141 16.29 -4.07 0.57
C ALA A 141 16.37 -3.74 -0.93
N SER A 142 15.86 -4.63 -1.78
CA SER A 142 15.83 -4.46 -3.24
C SER A 142 15.02 -3.22 -3.64
N ALA A 143 13.81 -3.07 -3.08
CA ALA A 143 12.99 -1.88 -3.29
C ALA A 143 13.68 -0.59 -2.79
N GLY A 144 14.45 -0.67 -1.70
CA GLY A 144 15.25 0.44 -1.18
C GLY A 144 16.36 0.88 -2.12
N VAL A 145 17.07 -0.06 -2.75
CA VAL A 145 18.09 0.24 -3.75
C VAL A 145 17.47 0.97 -4.95
N LEU A 146 16.36 0.46 -5.49
CA LEU A 146 15.67 1.09 -6.62
C LEU A 146 15.27 2.54 -6.30
N ARG A 147 14.67 2.78 -5.12
CA ARG A 147 14.32 4.14 -4.67
C ARG A 147 15.55 5.05 -4.57
N ALA A 148 16.64 4.56 -3.99
CA ALA A 148 17.88 5.32 -3.82
C ALA A 148 18.61 5.64 -5.15
N VAL A 149 18.29 4.87 -6.20
CA VAL A 149 18.81 5.08 -7.56
C VAL A 149 17.84 5.90 -8.43
N GLY A 150 16.62 6.17 -7.95
CA GLY A 150 15.66 7.10 -8.59
C GLY A 150 14.46 6.41 -9.26
N PHE A 151 14.28 5.10 -9.07
CA PHE A 151 13.11 4.40 -9.59
C PHE A 151 11.86 4.68 -8.74
N ARG A 152 10.75 4.97 -9.41
CA ARG A 152 9.43 5.12 -8.80
C ARG A 152 8.61 3.84 -8.95
N ARG A 153 7.85 3.48 -7.91
CA ARG A 153 6.90 2.37 -7.96
C ARG A 153 5.68 2.79 -8.79
N GLU A 154 5.32 2.00 -9.78
CA GLU A 154 4.19 2.26 -10.68
C GLU A 154 2.98 1.37 -10.42
N GLY A 155 3.18 0.19 -9.84
CA GLY A 155 2.07 -0.72 -9.60
C GLY A 155 2.48 -2.04 -8.98
N ARG A 156 1.51 -2.95 -8.91
CA ARG A 156 1.70 -4.36 -8.55
C ARG A 156 1.28 -5.23 -9.73
N ILE A 157 2.05 -6.27 -9.98
CA ILE A 157 1.80 -7.32 -10.94
C ILE A 157 1.54 -8.59 -10.12
N PRO A 158 0.26 -8.99 -9.94
CA PRO A 158 -0.08 -10.24 -9.27
C PRO A 158 0.50 -11.44 -10.01
N GLU A 159 0.88 -12.49 -9.28
CA GLU A 159 1.25 -13.79 -9.85
C GLU A 159 2.31 -13.73 -10.98
N MET A 160 3.28 -12.81 -10.87
CA MET A 160 4.19 -12.49 -11.97
C MET A 160 5.19 -13.62 -12.29
N LEU A 161 5.85 -14.18 -11.27
CA LEU A 161 6.92 -15.16 -11.48
C LEU A 161 6.68 -16.44 -10.70
N TRP A 162 6.89 -17.59 -11.35
CA TRP A 162 6.90 -18.91 -10.71
C TRP A 162 8.23 -19.14 -10.01
N LEU A 163 8.25 -18.97 -8.68
CA LEU A 163 9.47 -19.01 -7.87
C LEU A 163 9.25 -19.79 -6.57
N ALA A 164 10.30 -20.48 -6.14
CA ALA A 164 10.38 -21.03 -4.79
C ALA A 164 10.58 -19.90 -3.76
N ASP A 165 10.01 -20.05 -2.57
CA ASP A 165 10.42 -19.26 -1.41
C ASP A 165 11.59 -19.91 -0.65
N SER A 166 11.98 -19.33 0.48
CA SER A 166 13.08 -19.84 1.32
C SER A 166 12.87 -21.24 1.87
N THR A 167 11.64 -21.77 1.84
CA THR A 167 11.32 -23.15 2.25
C THR A 167 11.38 -24.15 1.10
N GLY A 168 11.54 -23.66 -0.14
CA GLY A 168 11.52 -24.47 -1.36
C GLY A 168 10.13 -24.62 -1.97
N ASP A 169 9.10 -23.98 -1.42
CA ASP A 169 7.73 -24.07 -1.95
C ASP A 169 7.51 -23.13 -3.14
N HIS A 170 7.07 -23.70 -4.26
CA HIS A 170 6.89 -22.99 -5.52
C HIS A 170 5.47 -22.45 -5.64
N ALA A 171 5.36 -21.16 -5.94
CA ALA A 171 4.10 -20.55 -6.30
C ALA A 171 4.33 -19.41 -7.31
N TRP A 172 3.24 -18.96 -7.93
CA TRP A 172 3.26 -17.67 -8.61
C TRP A 172 3.34 -16.56 -7.55
N ARG A 173 4.37 -15.72 -7.65
CA ARG A 173 4.67 -14.66 -6.68
C ARG A 173 4.41 -13.29 -7.27
N ASP A 174 3.68 -12.47 -6.53
CA ASP A 174 3.45 -11.06 -6.83
C ASP A 174 4.76 -10.29 -6.92
N HIS A 175 4.78 -9.24 -7.73
CA HIS A 175 5.90 -8.29 -7.81
C HIS A 175 5.38 -6.85 -7.89
N ASP A 176 6.08 -5.92 -7.23
CA ASP A 176 5.86 -4.50 -7.40
C ASP A 176 6.74 -3.96 -8.55
N MET A 177 6.10 -3.33 -9.52
CA MET A 177 6.74 -2.76 -10.70
C MET A 177 7.32 -1.39 -10.38
N HIS A 178 8.61 -1.21 -10.68
CA HIS A 178 9.33 0.05 -10.54
C HIS A 178 9.90 0.46 -11.89
N ALA A 179 9.96 1.75 -12.15
CA ALA A 179 10.54 2.26 -13.38
C ALA A 179 11.23 3.61 -13.19
N VAL A 180 12.13 3.92 -14.13
CA VAL A 180 12.74 5.24 -14.28
C VAL A 180 12.94 5.53 -15.78
N THR A 181 12.71 6.77 -16.17
CA THR A 181 12.93 7.26 -17.54
C THR A 181 14.22 8.07 -17.66
N ALA A 182 14.71 8.23 -18.89
CA ALA A 182 15.92 8.99 -19.19
C ALA A 182 15.82 10.47 -18.74
N GLN A 183 14.61 11.04 -18.73
CA GLN A 183 14.32 12.40 -18.27
C GLN A 183 14.34 12.51 -16.74
N GLU A 184 13.91 11.45 -16.05
CA GLU A 184 13.98 11.36 -14.59
C GLU A 184 15.39 10.97 -14.10
N TRP A 185 16.25 10.45 -14.98
CA TRP A 185 17.56 9.92 -14.64
C TRP A 185 18.54 11.02 -14.17
N ARG A 186 19.27 10.72 -13.08
CA ARG A 186 19.95 11.66 -12.14
C ARG A 186 19.01 12.50 -11.25
N GLY A 187 17.72 12.20 -11.25
CA GLY A 187 16.75 12.74 -10.30
C GLY A 187 17.04 12.31 -8.85
N GLN A 188 16.40 13.03 -7.91
CA GLN A 188 16.51 12.72 -6.48
C GLN A 188 15.89 11.36 -6.14
N ALA A 189 16.32 10.75 -5.03
CA ALA A 189 15.72 9.52 -4.53
C ALA A 189 14.21 9.70 -4.33
N TYR A 190 13.41 8.75 -4.83
CA TYR A 190 11.96 8.87 -4.77
C TYR A 190 11.47 8.54 -3.35
N PRO A 191 10.71 9.43 -2.67
CA PRO A 191 10.10 9.11 -1.38
C PRO A 191 9.10 7.96 -1.58
N PRO A 192 8.94 7.03 -0.62
CA PRO A 192 7.98 5.95 -0.76
C PRO A 192 6.59 6.52 -1.08
N HIS A 193 5.94 5.98 -2.11
CA HIS A 193 4.58 6.37 -2.48
C HIS A 193 3.66 6.17 -1.27
N ARG A 194 3.23 7.26 -0.62
CA ARG A 194 2.14 7.20 0.35
C ARG A 194 0.86 7.16 -0.48
N PRO A 195 0.08 6.06 -0.47
CA PRO A 195 -1.22 6.08 -1.12
C PRO A 195 -2.04 7.25 -0.55
N ALA A 196 -2.79 7.94 -1.41
CA ALA A 196 -3.76 8.92 -0.93
C ALA A 196 -4.67 8.24 0.10
N ARG A 197 -4.77 8.82 1.30
CA ARG A 197 -5.60 8.26 2.38
C ARG A 197 -7.06 8.41 1.97
N VAL A 198 -7.74 7.31 1.69
CA VAL A 198 -9.17 7.36 1.37
C VAL A 198 -9.96 7.39 2.66
N VAL A 199 -10.69 8.48 2.89
CA VAL A 199 -11.46 8.66 4.13
C VAL A 199 -12.92 8.96 3.83
N THR A 200 -13.80 8.16 4.44
CA THR A 200 -15.24 8.34 4.35
C THR A 200 -15.86 8.29 5.74
N LEU A 201 -16.77 9.22 6.02
CA LEU A 201 -17.60 9.21 7.21
C LEU A 201 -18.99 8.65 6.87
N VAL A 202 -19.31 7.45 7.35
CA VAL A 202 -20.65 6.87 7.24
C VAL A 202 -21.46 7.22 8.48
N ASN A 203 -22.50 8.03 8.29
CA ASN A 203 -23.34 8.59 9.36
C ASN A 203 -24.82 8.31 9.07
N GLY A 204 -25.65 8.30 10.11
CA GLY A 204 -27.08 8.10 10.03
C GLY A 204 -27.66 7.67 11.37
N LEU A 205 -28.99 7.78 11.51
CA LEU A 205 -29.69 7.43 12.74
C LEU A 205 -29.37 5.99 13.20
N PRO A 206 -29.46 5.69 14.51
CA PRO A 206 -29.53 4.30 14.96
C PRO A 206 -30.62 3.53 14.20
N GLY A 207 -30.30 2.37 13.63
CA GLY A 207 -31.26 1.61 12.80
C GLY A 207 -31.28 1.96 11.31
N SER A 208 -30.53 3.00 10.88
CA SER A 208 -30.45 3.41 9.48
C SER A 208 -29.75 2.42 8.55
N GLY A 209 -29.02 1.43 9.06
CA GLY A 209 -28.21 0.52 8.22
C GLY A 209 -26.77 0.98 7.97
N LYS A 210 -26.33 2.07 8.60
CA LYS A 210 -24.95 2.60 8.56
C LYS A 210 -23.85 1.54 8.70
N THR A 211 -23.97 0.62 9.66
CA THR A 211 -22.93 -0.39 9.92
C THR A 211 -22.84 -1.41 8.78
N THR A 212 -23.98 -1.79 8.19
CA THR A 212 -24.03 -2.69 7.02
C THR A 212 -23.40 -2.01 5.80
N LEU A 213 -23.77 -0.76 5.53
CA LEU A 213 -23.22 0.01 4.41
C LEU A 213 -21.71 0.24 4.59
N ALA A 214 -21.28 0.68 5.77
CA ALA A 214 -19.89 0.96 6.07
C ALA A 214 -18.98 -0.26 5.89
N ARG A 215 -19.45 -1.46 6.31
CA ARG A 215 -18.70 -2.71 6.11
C ARG A 215 -18.51 -3.04 4.64
N ARG A 216 -19.56 -2.92 3.84
CA ARG A 216 -19.50 -3.15 2.39
C ARG A 216 -18.60 -2.11 1.71
N LEU A 217 -18.70 -0.85 2.13
CA LEU A 217 -17.90 0.25 1.56
C LEU A 217 -16.42 0.13 1.92
N ALA A 218 -16.09 -0.24 3.16
CA ALA A 218 -14.71 -0.48 3.59
C ALA A 218 -14.06 -1.61 2.78
N ALA A 219 -14.79 -2.70 2.54
CA ALA A 219 -14.34 -3.80 1.70
C ALA A 219 -14.09 -3.35 0.24
N GLU A 220 -15.04 -2.64 -0.36
CA GLU A 220 -14.92 -2.09 -1.73
C GLU A 220 -13.73 -1.12 -1.86
N LEU A 221 -13.51 -0.27 -0.86
CA LEU A 221 -12.41 0.68 -0.83
C LEU A 221 -11.06 0.04 -0.48
N SER A 222 -11.06 -1.19 0.05
CA SER A 222 -9.88 -1.86 0.60
C SER A 222 -9.17 -1.03 1.68
N VAL A 223 -9.95 -0.43 2.59
CA VAL A 223 -9.49 0.36 3.74
C VAL A 223 -10.12 -0.18 5.03
N PRO A 224 -9.51 0.03 6.21
CA PRO A 224 -10.10 -0.44 7.46
C PRO A 224 -11.45 0.22 7.76
N LEU A 225 -12.35 -0.55 8.36
CA LEU A 225 -13.57 -0.05 8.99
C LEU A 225 -13.26 0.36 10.43
N LEU A 226 -13.49 1.62 10.76
CA LEU A 226 -13.35 2.19 12.10
C LEU A 226 -14.75 2.46 12.66
N SER A 227 -15.33 1.46 13.33
CA SER A 227 -16.70 1.54 13.89
C SER A 227 -16.69 1.85 15.38
N LYS A 228 -17.50 2.84 15.79
CA LYS A 228 -17.68 3.16 17.22
C LYS A 228 -18.28 1.99 17.98
N ASP A 229 -19.27 1.32 17.40
CA ASP A 229 -19.98 0.24 18.07
C ASP A 229 -19.04 -0.97 18.26
N THR A 230 -18.20 -1.30 17.27
CA THR A 230 -17.15 -2.34 17.42
C THR A 230 -16.17 -2.03 18.55
N LEU A 231 -15.68 -0.78 18.65
CA LEU A 231 -14.79 -0.39 19.77
C LEU A 231 -15.52 -0.45 21.11
N LYS A 232 -16.77 0.01 21.15
CA LYS A 232 -17.56 0.06 22.37
C LYS A 232 -17.88 -1.35 22.90
N GLU A 233 -18.24 -2.27 22.02
CA GLU A 233 -18.49 -3.68 22.33
C GLU A 233 -17.21 -4.35 22.83
N ALA A 234 -16.09 -4.21 22.09
CA ALA A 234 -14.81 -4.77 22.50
C ALA A 234 -14.34 -4.28 23.88
N LEU A 235 -14.55 -2.99 24.20
CA LEU A 235 -14.29 -2.46 25.54
C LEU A 235 -15.31 -2.97 26.56
N GLY A 236 -16.57 -3.08 26.18
CA GLY A 236 -17.66 -3.57 27.02
C GLY A 236 -17.44 -5.01 27.50
N ASP A 237 -16.91 -5.89 26.64
CA ASP A 237 -16.53 -7.27 26.95
C ASP A 237 -15.48 -7.38 28.06
N GLN A 238 -14.74 -6.29 28.34
CA GLN A 238 -13.69 -6.24 29.35
C GLN A 238 -14.15 -5.58 30.66
N LEU A 239 -15.39 -5.11 30.75
CA LEU A 239 -15.91 -4.37 31.90
C LEU A 239 -16.86 -5.24 32.73
N GLU A 240 -16.71 -5.15 34.05
CA GLU A 240 -17.66 -5.76 34.98
C GLU A 240 -19.04 -5.09 34.90
N PRO A 241 -20.15 -5.79 35.24
CA PRO A 241 -21.50 -5.24 35.17
C PRO A 241 -21.68 -3.91 35.91
N ALA A 242 -21.00 -3.73 37.05
CA ALA A 242 -21.04 -2.48 37.83
C ALA A 242 -20.39 -1.31 37.07
N ASP A 243 -19.28 -1.56 36.37
CA ASP A 243 -18.59 -0.57 35.55
C ASP A 243 -19.35 -0.26 34.28
N LEU A 244 -19.99 -1.28 33.68
CA LEU A 244 -20.93 -1.10 32.56
C LEU A 244 -22.11 -0.22 32.94
N GLN A 245 -22.66 -0.34 34.16
CA GLN A 245 -23.73 0.54 34.61
C GLN A 245 -23.25 1.98 34.85
N ARG A 246 -22.00 2.16 35.30
CA ARG A 246 -21.38 3.47 35.56
C ARG A 246 -20.94 4.17 34.26
N LEU A 247 -20.48 3.42 33.27
CA LEU A 247 -19.84 3.91 32.04
C LEU A 247 -20.67 3.65 30.78
N GLY A 248 -21.75 2.90 30.85
CA GLY A 248 -22.63 2.51 29.74
C GLY A 248 -23.99 3.19 29.87
N GLY A 249 -24.22 4.19 29.02
CA GLY A 249 -25.47 4.97 28.99
C GLY A 249 -25.53 5.85 27.74
N ARG A 250 -26.62 6.62 27.58
CA ARG A 250 -26.89 7.46 26.40
C ARG A 250 -25.83 8.53 26.11
N SER A 251 -25.21 9.08 27.16
CA SER A 251 -24.15 10.10 27.05
C SER A 251 -22.96 9.70 27.93
N SER A 252 -22.34 8.58 27.58
CA SER A 252 -21.35 7.95 28.44
C SER A 252 -19.91 8.30 28.05
N ARG A 253 -19.05 8.47 29.08
CA ARG A 253 -17.61 8.70 28.90
C ARG A 253 -16.96 7.63 28.01
N LEU A 254 -17.50 6.42 27.99
CA LEU A 254 -17.10 5.34 27.11
C LEU A 254 -17.34 5.68 25.63
N GLY A 255 -18.51 6.24 25.29
CA GLY A 255 -18.83 6.66 23.92
C GLY A 255 -17.88 7.76 23.42
N ALA A 256 -17.63 8.77 24.26
CA ALA A 256 -16.68 9.83 23.95
C ALA A 256 -15.24 9.28 23.79
N GLY A 257 -14.83 8.36 24.66
CA GLY A 257 -13.54 7.66 24.55
C GLY A 257 -13.41 6.85 23.26
N CYS A 258 -14.48 6.17 22.83
CA CYS A 258 -14.50 5.46 21.56
C CYS A 258 -14.34 6.42 20.37
N HIS A 259 -15.03 7.56 20.38
CA HIS A 259 -14.85 8.56 19.33
C HIS A 259 -13.42 9.12 19.28
N ALA A 260 -12.82 9.41 20.43
CA ALA A 260 -11.42 9.84 20.49
C ALA A 260 -10.46 8.77 19.94
N ALA A 261 -10.72 7.48 20.24
CA ALA A 261 -9.95 6.38 19.70
C ALA A 261 -10.09 6.25 18.18
N LEU A 262 -11.29 6.45 17.61
CA LEU A 262 -11.49 6.44 16.15
C LEU A 262 -10.59 7.48 15.45
N TRP A 263 -10.50 8.69 15.98
CA TRP A 263 -9.66 9.75 15.39
C TRP A 263 -8.17 9.38 15.43
N ARG A 264 -7.70 8.77 16.54
CA ARG A 264 -6.31 8.31 16.65
C ARG A 264 -5.99 7.16 15.71
N LEU A 265 -6.86 6.16 15.63
CA LEU A 265 -6.71 5.04 14.69
C LEU A 265 -6.74 5.52 13.24
N LEU A 266 -7.58 6.51 12.94
CA LEU A 266 -7.62 7.13 11.62
C LEU A 266 -6.30 7.86 11.31
N ALA A 267 -5.78 8.64 12.27
CA ALA A 267 -4.52 9.37 12.15
C ALA A 267 -3.33 8.45 11.81
N ASP A 268 -3.27 7.30 12.48
CA ASP A 268 -2.19 6.30 12.30
C ASP A 268 -2.39 5.43 11.05
N SER A 269 -3.56 5.48 10.41
CA SER A 269 -3.84 4.65 9.23
C SER A 269 -3.17 5.21 7.96
N PRO A 270 -2.24 4.46 7.34
CA PRO A 270 -1.52 4.92 6.15
C PRO A 270 -2.38 4.92 4.88
N VAL A 271 -3.55 4.27 4.91
CA VAL A 271 -4.47 4.14 3.77
C VAL A 271 -5.80 4.89 3.98
N GLY A 272 -6.00 5.49 5.15
CA GLY A 272 -7.28 6.09 5.55
C GLY A 272 -8.23 5.07 6.17
N GLY A 273 -9.54 5.26 6.01
CA GLY A 273 -10.53 4.38 6.63
C GLY A 273 -11.97 4.85 6.44
N VAL A 274 -12.90 3.92 6.60
CA VAL A 274 -14.33 4.22 6.72
C VAL A 274 -14.65 4.41 8.20
N VAL A 275 -14.95 5.63 8.62
CA VAL A 275 -15.37 5.94 9.99
C VAL A 275 -16.89 5.78 10.07
N GLU A 276 -17.36 4.92 10.97
CA GLU A 276 -18.78 4.63 11.16
C GLU A 276 -19.23 4.96 12.58
N SER A 277 -20.16 5.92 12.68
CA SER A 277 -20.82 6.29 13.93
C SER A 277 -22.07 7.12 13.63
N TRP A 278 -22.99 7.16 14.61
CA TRP A 278 -23.94 8.26 14.71
C TRP A 278 -23.23 9.52 15.23
N PHE A 279 -23.27 10.60 14.45
CA PHE A 279 -22.89 11.96 14.84
C PHE A 279 -24.07 12.87 14.57
N ALA A 280 -24.70 13.37 15.63
CA ALA A 280 -25.79 14.33 15.52
C ALA A 280 -25.29 15.67 14.93
N PRO A 281 -26.15 16.46 14.26
CA PRO A 281 -25.79 17.75 13.68
C PRO A 281 -25.04 18.71 14.62
N PRO A 282 -25.41 18.85 15.92
CA PRO A 282 -24.65 19.68 16.86
C PRO A 282 -23.21 19.20 17.11
N ALA A 283 -22.89 17.95 16.83
CA ALA A 283 -21.53 17.39 16.95
C ALA A 283 -20.63 17.74 15.75
N ARG A 284 -21.12 18.50 14.76
CA ARG A 284 -20.33 18.92 13.59
C ARG A 284 -18.97 19.53 13.96
N PRO A 285 -18.84 20.49 14.90
CA PRO A 285 -17.53 21.05 15.25
C PRO A 285 -16.56 19.97 15.76
N TYR A 286 -17.04 19.08 16.63
CA TYR A 286 -16.24 17.96 17.14
C TYR A 286 -15.74 17.02 16.03
N VAL A 287 -16.57 16.76 15.02
CA VAL A 287 -16.18 15.92 13.87
C VAL A 287 -15.12 16.64 13.01
N LEU A 288 -15.27 17.93 12.78
CA LEU A 288 -14.29 18.72 12.02
C LEU A 288 -12.94 18.76 12.74
N ASP A 289 -12.95 18.99 14.05
CA ASP A 289 -11.74 18.99 14.89
C ASP A 289 -11.07 17.60 14.86
N GLY A 290 -11.85 16.53 15.00
CA GLY A 290 -11.34 15.15 14.94
C GLY A 290 -10.72 14.78 13.60
N LEU A 291 -11.28 15.26 12.48
CA LEU A 291 -10.69 15.08 11.15
C LEU A 291 -9.40 15.87 10.98
N ALA A 292 -9.36 17.11 11.46
CA ALA A 292 -8.17 17.96 11.43
C ALA A 292 -7.03 17.37 12.28
N ASP A 293 -7.34 16.89 13.49
CA ASP A 293 -6.41 16.19 14.38
C ASP A 293 -5.85 14.91 13.75
N ALA A 294 -6.63 14.25 12.89
CA ALA A 294 -6.19 13.10 12.10
C ALA A 294 -5.36 13.48 10.84
N GLY A 295 -5.02 14.76 10.68
CA GLY A 295 -4.23 15.29 9.57
C GLY A 295 -4.98 15.29 8.23
N LEU A 296 -6.30 15.47 8.26
CA LEU A 296 -7.16 15.49 7.07
C LEU A 296 -7.74 16.88 6.85
N ASP A 297 -7.97 17.25 5.60
CA ASP A 297 -8.79 18.41 5.24
C ASP A 297 -10.27 17.98 5.27
N PRO A 298 -11.12 18.51 6.18
CA PRO A 298 -12.52 18.15 6.25
C PRO A 298 -13.31 18.46 4.97
N ALA A 299 -12.86 19.42 4.15
CA ALA A 299 -13.49 19.71 2.86
C ALA A 299 -13.31 18.57 1.84
N ARG A 300 -12.36 17.67 2.10
CA ARG A 300 -12.00 16.54 1.25
C ARG A 300 -12.45 15.19 1.81
N VAL A 301 -13.24 15.19 2.87
CA VAL A 301 -13.79 13.97 3.48
C VAL A 301 -15.24 13.80 3.02
N LEU A 302 -15.52 12.66 2.36
CA LEU A 302 -16.87 12.32 1.95
C LEU A 302 -17.70 11.89 3.16
N GLN A 303 -18.82 12.55 3.39
CA GLN A 303 -19.90 12.04 4.22
C GLN A 303 -20.85 11.18 3.39
N VAL A 304 -21.10 9.96 3.84
CA VAL A 304 -22.18 9.11 3.37
C VAL A 304 -23.28 9.13 4.43
N TRP A 305 -24.39 9.78 4.11
CA TRP A 305 -25.58 9.83 4.94
C TRP A 305 -26.52 8.67 4.60
N CYS A 306 -26.78 7.79 5.56
CA CYS A 306 -27.78 6.73 5.44
C CYS A 306 -29.17 7.33 5.64
N ASP A 307 -29.86 7.57 4.53
CA ASP A 307 -31.14 8.25 4.47
C ASP A 307 -32.27 7.22 4.61
N VAL A 308 -33.06 7.37 5.67
CA VAL A 308 -34.18 6.48 6.00
C VAL A 308 -35.25 7.26 6.77
N PRO A 309 -36.55 6.91 6.62
CA PRO A 309 -37.59 7.40 7.50
C PRO A 309 -37.29 7.06 8.97
N VAL A 310 -37.59 7.99 9.89
CA VAL A 310 -37.33 7.84 11.32
C VAL A 310 -38.09 6.64 11.89
N GLU A 311 -39.31 6.43 11.41
CA GLU A 311 -40.20 5.34 11.82
C GLU A 311 -39.58 3.98 11.48
N LEU A 312 -39.01 3.85 10.27
CA LEU A 312 -38.34 2.62 9.84
C LEU A 312 -37.01 2.40 10.59
N ALA A 313 -36.27 3.48 10.87
CA ALA A 313 -35.07 3.40 11.70
C ALA A 313 -35.40 2.89 13.11
N ARG A 314 -36.49 3.40 13.69
CA ARG A 314 -37.02 3.00 15.00
C ARG A 314 -37.45 1.54 15.01
N GLU A 315 -38.25 1.11 14.04
CA GLU A 315 -38.68 -0.28 13.91
C GLU A 315 -37.48 -1.25 13.87
N ARG A 316 -36.47 -0.95 13.04
CA ARG A 316 -35.24 -1.75 12.93
C ARG A 316 -34.38 -1.74 14.19
N PHE A 317 -34.45 -0.67 14.96
CA PHE A 317 -33.71 -0.53 16.20
C PHE A 317 -34.35 -1.34 17.32
N GLU A 318 -35.66 -1.21 17.50
CA GLU A 318 -36.44 -1.96 18.47
C GLU A 318 -36.48 -3.47 18.14
N GLY A 319 -36.63 -3.83 16.86
CA GLY A 319 -36.62 -5.22 16.41
C GLY A 319 -35.30 -5.97 16.71
N ARG A 320 -34.15 -5.28 16.65
CA ARG A 320 -32.85 -5.87 17.01
C ARG A 320 -32.71 -6.13 18.52
N GLU A 321 -33.33 -5.29 19.33
CA GLU A 321 -33.36 -5.47 20.78
C GLU A 321 -34.24 -6.67 21.17
N GLN A 322 -35.43 -6.77 20.57
CA GLN A 322 -36.34 -7.90 20.78
C GLN A 322 -35.72 -9.23 20.34
N ALA A 323 -34.90 -9.22 19.28
CA ALA A 323 -34.16 -10.39 18.81
C ALA A 323 -32.93 -10.75 19.68
N GLY A 324 -32.65 -10.00 20.76
CA GLY A 324 -31.48 -10.23 21.63
C GLY A 324 -30.13 -9.96 20.95
N ALA A 325 -30.12 -9.30 19.80
CA ALA A 325 -28.93 -9.10 18.97
C ALA A 325 -28.08 -7.88 19.37
N ARG A 326 -28.35 -7.25 20.52
CA ARG A 326 -27.70 -6.01 20.96
C ARG A 326 -26.87 -6.24 22.21
N HIS A 327 -25.62 -5.79 22.18
CA HIS A 327 -24.69 -5.94 23.29
C HIS A 327 -25.11 -5.11 24.53
N ALA A 328 -24.92 -5.68 25.73
CA ALA A 328 -25.24 -5.07 27.02
C ALA A 328 -24.61 -3.68 27.25
N VAL A 329 -23.46 -3.37 26.62
CA VAL A 329 -22.72 -2.10 26.76
C VAL A 329 -23.51 -0.88 26.25
N HIS A 330 -24.58 -1.11 25.49
CA HIS A 330 -25.45 -0.04 25.02
C HIS A 330 -26.47 0.44 26.07
N GLY A 331 -26.58 -0.27 27.21
CA GLY A 331 -27.37 0.13 28.38
C GLY A 331 -28.89 0.04 28.19
N PRO A 332 -29.68 0.13 29.29
CA PRO A 332 -31.15 0.10 29.24
C PRO A 332 -31.73 1.38 28.63
N GLN A 333 -32.89 1.25 27.98
CA GLN A 333 -33.48 2.29 27.14
C GLN A 333 -34.63 3.09 27.82
N ALA A 334 -34.41 3.63 29.01
CA ALA A 334 -35.38 4.54 29.61
C ALA A 334 -35.54 5.82 28.74
N GLY A 335 -36.77 6.28 28.51
CA GLY A 335 -37.06 7.50 27.72
C GLY A 335 -36.88 7.34 26.21
N LEU A 336 -37.28 6.20 25.64
CA LEU A 336 -37.20 5.91 24.20
C LEU A 336 -37.98 6.91 23.34
N GLU A 337 -39.17 7.29 23.78
CA GLU A 337 -40.04 8.22 23.04
C GLU A 337 -39.40 9.60 22.93
N ASP A 338 -38.95 10.18 24.04
CA ASP A 338 -38.27 11.49 24.06
C ASP A 338 -37.00 11.48 23.18
N MET A 339 -36.22 10.40 23.22
CA MET A 339 -35.04 10.25 22.35
C MET A 339 -35.41 10.20 20.88
N TRP A 340 -36.46 9.47 20.51
CA TRP A 340 -36.87 9.39 19.11
C TRP A 340 -37.45 10.70 18.61
N ALA A 341 -38.11 11.48 19.47
CA ALA A 341 -38.53 12.85 19.15
C ALA A 341 -37.30 13.74 18.86
N GLU A 342 -36.28 13.73 19.72
CA GLU A 342 -35.03 14.48 19.50
C GLU A 342 -34.28 14.01 18.24
N LEU A 343 -34.22 12.70 18.00
CA LEU A 343 -33.57 12.12 16.82
C LEU A 343 -34.30 12.49 15.52
N ALA A 344 -35.62 12.63 15.56
CA ALA A 344 -36.40 13.04 14.40
C ALA A 344 -36.04 14.46 13.95
N GLU A 345 -35.87 15.39 14.90
CA GLU A 345 -35.41 16.76 14.62
C GLU A 345 -33.97 16.78 14.06
N GLN A 346 -33.16 15.81 14.45
CA GLN A 346 -31.76 15.68 14.06
C GLN A 346 -31.53 14.76 12.84
N ASN A 347 -32.59 14.34 12.14
CA ASN A 347 -32.50 13.43 10.99
C ASN A 347 -31.99 14.11 9.71
N HIS A 348 -30.79 14.68 9.78
CA HIS A 348 -30.12 15.31 8.64
C HIS A 348 -28.59 15.17 8.76
N PRO A 349 -27.85 15.25 7.64
CA PRO A 349 -26.39 15.17 7.63
C PRO A 349 -25.70 16.28 8.43
N LEU A 350 -24.37 16.18 8.56
CA LEU A 350 -23.54 17.17 9.25
C LEU A 350 -23.21 18.39 8.36
N ASP A 351 -23.77 18.48 7.16
CA ASP A 351 -23.44 19.50 6.15
C ASP A 351 -21.92 19.64 5.93
N LEU A 352 -21.26 18.52 5.65
CA LEU A 352 -19.90 18.52 5.14
C LEU A 352 -19.91 18.90 3.65
N PRO A 353 -18.85 19.57 3.13
CA PRO A 353 -18.84 20.03 1.74
C PRO A 353 -19.08 18.91 0.71
N ALA A 354 -18.58 17.71 1.00
CA ALA A 354 -18.85 16.51 0.22
C ALA A 354 -19.80 15.59 1.01
N THR A 355 -21.11 15.68 0.76
CA THR A 355 -22.11 14.78 1.34
C THR A 355 -22.92 14.08 0.25
N VAL A 356 -22.99 12.75 0.33
CA VAL A 356 -23.86 11.91 -0.50
C VAL A 356 -24.90 11.24 0.38
N ARG A 357 -26.17 11.31 -0.04
CA ARG A 357 -27.28 10.59 0.60
C ARG A 357 -27.46 9.24 -0.08
N VAL A 358 -27.55 8.18 0.71
CA VAL A 358 -27.81 6.81 0.25
C VAL A 358 -29.11 6.34 0.89
N ASP A 359 -30.11 6.03 0.06
CA ASP A 359 -31.35 5.41 0.52
C ASP A 359 -31.05 4.02 1.09
N THR A 360 -31.20 3.88 2.41
CA THR A 360 -31.01 2.62 3.13
C THR A 360 -32.32 2.03 3.63
N SER A 361 -33.47 2.52 3.16
CA SER A 361 -34.78 1.91 3.44
C SER A 361 -34.89 0.49 2.87
N ARG A 362 -34.08 0.18 1.86
CA ARG A 362 -33.91 -1.14 1.24
C ARG A 362 -32.43 -1.54 1.19
N GLU A 363 -32.16 -2.76 0.73
CA GLU A 363 -30.79 -3.20 0.49
C GLU A 363 -30.12 -2.31 -0.56
N VAL A 364 -28.95 -1.76 -0.23
CA VAL A 364 -28.18 -0.89 -1.12
C VAL A 364 -27.63 -1.73 -2.27
N ASP A 365 -27.96 -1.34 -3.50
CA ASP A 365 -27.51 -2.06 -4.68
C ASP A 365 -25.98 -1.93 -4.88
N PRO A 366 -25.31 -2.93 -5.50
CA PRO A 366 -23.87 -2.88 -5.72
C PRO A 366 -23.38 -1.68 -6.55
N ARG A 367 -24.20 -1.14 -7.47
CA ARG A 367 -23.78 -0.01 -8.33
C ARG A 367 -23.71 1.28 -7.52
N THR A 368 -24.67 1.51 -6.64
CA THR A 368 -24.65 2.63 -5.70
C THR A 368 -23.42 2.56 -4.79
N LEU A 369 -23.08 1.36 -4.29
CA LEU A 369 -21.87 1.16 -3.48
C LEU A 369 -20.59 1.55 -4.25
N VAL A 370 -20.45 1.07 -5.48
CA VAL A 370 -19.31 1.39 -6.36
C VAL A 370 -19.25 2.89 -6.67
N ALA A 371 -20.38 3.52 -6.96
CA ALA A 371 -20.44 4.96 -7.23
C ALA A 371 -19.96 5.79 -6.03
N VAL A 372 -20.40 5.43 -4.81
CA VAL A 372 -19.93 6.05 -3.56
C VAL A 372 -18.44 5.82 -3.35
N ALA A 373 -17.93 4.61 -3.62
CA ALA A 373 -16.52 4.29 -3.51
C ALA A 373 -15.64 5.11 -4.48
N LEU A 374 -16.07 5.27 -5.73
CA LEU A 374 -15.40 6.10 -6.73
C LEU A 374 -15.38 7.57 -6.30
N HIS A 375 -16.49 8.09 -5.75
CA HIS A 375 -16.55 9.45 -5.24
C HIS A 375 -15.60 9.66 -4.05
N ALA A 376 -15.55 8.70 -3.11
CA ALA A 376 -14.63 8.74 -1.98
C ALA A 376 -13.17 8.83 -2.45
N ARG A 377 -12.78 8.03 -3.44
CA ARG A 377 -11.44 8.07 -4.04
C ARG A 377 -11.15 9.41 -4.73
N ALA A 378 -12.12 9.97 -5.46
CA ALA A 378 -11.96 11.25 -6.14
C ALA A 378 -11.80 12.43 -5.18
N THR A 379 -12.49 12.39 -4.03
CA THR A 379 -12.46 13.46 -3.02
C THR A 379 -11.18 13.39 -2.16
N SER A 380 -10.66 12.18 -1.96
CA SER A 380 -9.50 11.89 -1.10
C SER A 380 -8.13 12.16 -1.76
N GLY A 381 -8.08 12.70 -3.00
CA GLY A 381 -6.85 12.91 -3.80
C GLY A 381 -6.12 14.21 -3.58
#